data_AF-A0A812MBU2-F1
#
_entry.id   AF-A0A812MBU2-F1
#
_cell.length_a   1.000
_cell.length_b   1.000
_cell.length_c   1.000
_cell.angle_alpha   90.00
_cell.angle_beta   90.00
_cell.angle_gamma   90.00
#
_symmetry.space_group_name_H-M   'P 1'
#
loop_
_entity.id
_entity.type
_entity.pdbx_description
1 polymer ?
#
loop_
_entity_poly.entity_id
_entity_poly.type
_entity_poly.pdbx_seq_one_letter_code
_entity_poly.pdbx_strand_id
1 'polypeptide(L)'
;MFCFSSLALYLVCCPHREVLSPEQAGCPDEYLNTECCSHSDFLTVVRDLRSNDYEESQNLLWKFLRDVDLSNSEAWYLYSTGFARNINLKTSEFLASVDKRPLREARDGATQLSRLVSKGMLRLESFQQFCLWQTATRSGRQVLNVQPGECEHDVLSLYKETVANHDLLAYQLIPSLAYLPQLQLPDVSSIVVTLQIVCVGKWARQGIGTLLSILHRRSTLLRIFVLGDAEGWEELHKALQEALPSELELTGVGFEHINFEEMPQFRTYMPLGRMMLVLIHRSQYPNDCFFANSIEKAMLARILGHLLLPEDVDQIISIDVGDLLVLDDIQELWEVGSTSGDHFLAAAYAAPLQHVNAGTVVYNLKKMRQSNFTDLTLLAASYGLRKSSDHQCLRDQGILNLLSDELFLGSIGIQQSVVRFLPCKWSLFPSLDWHPAWEKPEVWPPDMVRNRRYPGIVSGDRVEHYCPDVADLLSAFAFVPLSGSRQARVREYAILGSQPE
;
A
#
# COMPACT_ATOMS: atom_id res chain seq x y z
N MET A 1 16.86 -17.92 -38.35
CA MET A 1 18.01 -18.52 -37.65
C MET A 1 18.18 -17.67 -36.40
N PHE A 2 17.95 -18.23 -35.22
CA PHE A 2 18.03 -17.46 -33.98
C PHE A 2 19.48 -17.06 -33.74
N CYS A 3 19.72 -15.78 -33.47
CA CYS A 3 21.07 -15.28 -33.20
C CYS A 3 21.64 -15.79 -31.87
N PHE A 4 20.78 -16.06 -30.90
CA PHE A 4 21.18 -16.54 -29.58
C PHE A 4 20.60 -17.94 -29.35
N SER A 5 21.42 -18.82 -28.80
CA SER A 5 21.07 -20.20 -28.48
C SER A 5 20.24 -20.35 -27.19
N SER A 6 20.19 -19.29 -26.37
CA SER A 6 19.36 -19.23 -25.18
C SER A 6 18.89 -17.80 -24.91
N LEU A 7 17.79 -17.69 -24.17
CA LEU A 7 17.18 -16.41 -23.83
C LEU A 7 17.98 -15.66 -22.73
N ALA A 8 18.68 -16.39 -21.86
CA ALA A 8 19.65 -15.82 -20.93
C ALA A 8 20.78 -15.09 -21.67
N LEU A 9 21.26 -15.68 -22.77
CA LEU A 9 22.27 -15.08 -23.62
C LEU A 9 21.74 -13.84 -24.36
N TYR A 10 20.48 -13.86 -24.82
CA TYR A 10 19.82 -12.67 -25.38
C TYR A 10 19.79 -11.51 -24.38
N LEU A 11 19.34 -11.73 -23.13
CA LEU A 11 19.23 -10.67 -22.12
C LEU A 11 20.58 -10.04 -21.77
N VAL A 12 21.63 -10.85 -21.74
CA VAL A 12 22.99 -10.41 -21.41
C VAL A 12 23.67 -9.71 -22.60
N CYS A 13 23.38 -10.13 -23.84
CA CYS A 13 23.96 -9.55 -25.04
C CYS A 13 23.16 -8.39 -25.66
N CYS A 14 21.91 -8.20 -25.22
CA CYS A 14 21.04 -7.11 -25.67
C CYS A 14 20.49 -6.26 -24.51
N PRO A 15 21.34 -5.76 -23.58
CA PRO A 15 20.89 -4.85 -22.53
C PRO A 15 20.50 -3.49 -23.12
N HIS A 16 19.67 -2.73 -22.39
CA HIS A 16 19.37 -1.35 -22.79
C HIS A 16 20.66 -0.50 -22.77
N ARG A 17 20.98 0.17 -23.88
CA ARG A 17 22.26 0.86 -24.08
C ARG A 17 22.54 1.99 -23.09
N GLU A 18 21.50 2.57 -22.51
CA GLU A 18 21.62 3.62 -21.48
C GLU A 18 21.93 3.05 -20.09
N VAL A 19 21.88 1.73 -19.93
CA VAL A 19 22.01 1.05 -18.65
C VAL A 19 23.39 0.40 -18.50
N LEU A 20 23.72 -0.50 -19.42
CA LEU A 20 24.93 -1.32 -19.42
C LEU A 20 25.29 -1.60 -20.88
N SER A 21 26.58 -1.62 -21.19
CA SER A 21 27.03 -2.21 -22.45
C SER A 21 26.89 -3.74 -22.39
N PRO A 22 26.76 -4.43 -23.55
CA PRO A 22 26.79 -5.89 -23.60
C PRO A 22 28.00 -6.49 -22.86
N GLU A 23 29.19 -5.86 -22.95
CA GLU A 23 30.37 -6.31 -22.19
C GLU A 23 30.14 -6.22 -20.68
N GLN A 24 29.54 -5.14 -20.20
CA GLN A 24 29.28 -4.93 -18.76
C GLN A 24 28.19 -5.86 -18.22
N ALA A 25 27.26 -6.31 -19.07
CA ALA A 25 26.26 -7.30 -18.71
C ALA A 25 26.81 -8.74 -18.70
N GLY A 26 28.03 -8.96 -19.21
CA GLY A 26 28.69 -10.27 -19.28
C GLY A 26 28.46 -11.03 -20.58
N CYS A 27 28.17 -10.32 -21.69
CA CYS A 27 28.02 -10.95 -23.00
C CYS A 27 29.33 -11.58 -23.46
N PRO A 28 29.35 -12.88 -23.86
CA PRO A 28 30.56 -13.50 -24.37
C PRO A 28 31.08 -12.80 -25.62
N ASP A 29 32.41 -12.74 -25.77
CA ASP A 29 33.08 -11.98 -26.85
C ASP A 29 32.60 -12.36 -28.26
N GLU A 30 32.21 -13.62 -28.46
CA GLU A 30 31.70 -14.13 -29.73
C GLU A 30 30.34 -13.53 -30.16
N TYR A 31 29.61 -12.88 -29.24
CA TYR A 31 28.30 -12.25 -29.49
C TYR A 31 28.31 -10.72 -29.41
N LEU A 32 29.45 -10.07 -29.11
CA LEU A 32 29.52 -8.61 -28.94
C LEU A 32 29.29 -7.82 -30.23
N ASN A 33 29.54 -8.44 -31.40
CA ASN A 33 29.49 -7.78 -32.72
C ASN A 33 28.31 -8.25 -33.59
N THR A 34 27.34 -8.97 -33.03
CA THR A 34 26.21 -9.50 -33.79
C THR A 34 25.03 -8.51 -33.79
N GLU A 35 24.54 -8.10 -34.97
CA GLU A 35 23.31 -7.28 -35.14
C GLU A 35 22.05 -8.11 -34.84
N CYS A 36 21.90 -8.52 -33.58
CA CYS A 36 21.00 -9.62 -33.21
C CYS A 36 19.95 -9.26 -32.16
N CYS A 37 19.90 -7.99 -31.74
CA CYS A 37 18.98 -7.51 -30.71
C CYS A 37 17.62 -7.06 -31.26
N SER A 38 17.03 -7.84 -32.17
CA SER A 38 15.68 -7.55 -32.64
C SER A 38 14.65 -7.99 -31.59
N HIS A 39 13.72 -7.10 -31.22
CA HIS A 39 12.66 -7.42 -30.22
C HIS A 39 11.81 -8.64 -30.63
N SER A 40 11.68 -8.91 -31.93
CA SER A 40 10.96 -10.06 -32.48
C SER A 40 11.60 -11.41 -32.14
N ASP A 41 12.92 -11.47 -32.00
CA ASP A 41 13.62 -12.73 -31.71
C ASP A 41 13.39 -13.17 -30.27
N PHE A 42 13.38 -12.24 -29.31
CA PHE A 42 13.09 -12.54 -27.89
C PHE A 42 11.68 -13.11 -27.68
N LEU A 43 10.66 -12.45 -28.22
CA LEU A 43 9.26 -12.86 -28.03
C LEU A 43 8.96 -14.20 -28.71
N THR A 44 9.61 -14.49 -29.84
CA THR A 44 9.50 -15.78 -30.51
C THR A 44 10.10 -16.91 -29.65
N VAL A 45 11.28 -16.69 -29.07
CA VAL A 45 11.91 -17.70 -28.19
C VAL A 45 11.07 -17.94 -26.93
N VAL A 46 10.48 -16.90 -26.32
CA VAL A 46 9.59 -17.07 -25.16
C VAL A 46 8.32 -17.87 -25.50
N ARG A 47 7.72 -17.64 -26.68
CA ARG A 47 6.53 -18.38 -27.13
C ARG A 47 6.81 -19.87 -27.36
N ASP A 48 8.05 -20.21 -27.72
CA ASP A 48 8.47 -21.57 -28.04
C ASP A 48 8.99 -22.38 -26.82
N LEU A 49 9.08 -21.77 -25.63
CA LEU A 49 9.48 -22.46 -24.40
C LEU A 49 8.43 -23.50 -23.98
N ARG A 50 8.88 -24.68 -23.57
CA ARG A 50 7.99 -25.78 -23.16
C ARG A 50 7.33 -25.47 -21.81
N SER A 51 6.17 -26.06 -21.56
CA SER A 51 5.40 -25.90 -20.32
C SER A 51 6.18 -26.20 -19.03
N ASN A 52 7.22 -27.04 -19.11
CA ASN A 52 8.05 -27.40 -17.96
C ASN A 52 9.04 -26.29 -17.57
N ASP A 53 9.28 -25.31 -18.44
CA ASP A 53 10.21 -24.19 -18.25
C ASP A 53 9.46 -22.89 -17.91
N TYR A 54 8.24 -23.01 -17.39
CA TYR A 54 7.34 -21.89 -17.13
C TYR A 54 7.96 -20.84 -16.18
N GLU A 55 8.55 -21.25 -15.06
CA GLU A 55 9.14 -20.32 -14.08
C GLU A 55 10.33 -19.57 -14.68
N GLU A 56 11.16 -20.26 -15.45
CA GLU A 56 12.26 -19.66 -16.20
C GLU A 56 11.74 -18.65 -17.23
N SER A 57 10.71 -19.02 -18.00
CA SER A 57 10.07 -18.13 -18.99
C SER A 57 9.53 -16.84 -18.36
N GLN A 58 8.85 -16.94 -17.22
CA GLN A 58 8.31 -15.78 -16.50
C GLN A 58 9.42 -14.90 -15.92
N ASN A 59 10.47 -15.51 -15.35
CA ASN A 59 11.63 -14.79 -14.84
C ASN A 59 12.34 -14.00 -15.94
N LEU A 60 12.41 -14.57 -17.13
CA LEU A 60 13.08 -13.92 -18.25
C LEU A 60 12.22 -12.82 -18.88
N LEU A 61 10.91 -13.04 -19.03
CA LEU A 61 9.95 -11.99 -19.42
C LEU A 61 10.04 -10.80 -18.47
N TRP A 62 10.12 -11.08 -17.17
CA TRP A 62 10.29 -10.04 -16.17
C TRP A 62 11.59 -9.25 -16.33
N LYS A 63 12.73 -9.95 -16.49
CA LYS A 63 14.03 -9.29 -16.75
C LYS A 63 13.98 -8.42 -18.02
N PHE A 64 13.36 -8.91 -19.08
CA PHE A 64 13.19 -8.14 -20.32
C PHE A 64 12.36 -6.87 -20.09
N LEU A 65 11.20 -6.98 -19.44
CA LEU A 65 10.35 -5.83 -19.14
C LEU A 65 11.05 -4.81 -18.24
N ARG A 66 11.79 -5.28 -17.24
CA ARG A 66 12.51 -4.42 -16.27
C ARG A 66 13.73 -3.74 -16.88
N ASP A 67 14.55 -4.49 -17.63
CA ASP A 67 15.90 -4.08 -18.00
C ASP A 67 16.04 -3.66 -19.46
N VAL A 68 15.11 -4.07 -20.33
CA VAL A 68 15.20 -3.88 -21.79
C VAL A 68 14.08 -2.98 -22.30
N ASP A 69 12.81 -3.42 -22.26
CA ASP A 69 11.69 -2.69 -22.86
C ASP A 69 10.43 -2.77 -22.00
N LEU A 70 10.28 -1.81 -21.09
CA LEU A 70 9.13 -1.67 -20.20
C LEU A 70 7.83 -1.35 -20.96
N SER A 71 7.92 -0.88 -22.20
CA SER A 71 6.77 -0.47 -23.01
C SER A 71 6.24 -1.57 -23.95
N ASN A 72 6.85 -2.75 -23.92
CA ASN A 72 6.53 -3.85 -24.80
C ASN A 72 5.19 -4.52 -24.43
N SER A 73 4.17 -4.31 -25.26
CA SER A 73 2.83 -4.82 -24.98
C SER A 73 2.72 -6.33 -25.00
N GLU A 74 3.45 -6.96 -25.91
CA GLU A 74 3.41 -8.39 -26.07
C GLU A 74 4.12 -9.12 -24.91
N ALA A 75 5.26 -8.59 -24.45
CA ALA A 75 5.94 -9.13 -23.28
C ALA A 75 5.06 -9.04 -22.02
N TRP A 76 4.40 -7.89 -21.81
CA TRP A 76 3.43 -7.74 -20.70
C TRP A 76 2.24 -8.68 -20.82
N TYR A 77 1.73 -8.90 -22.04
CA TYR A 77 0.66 -9.87 -22.31
C TYR A 77 1.10 -11.29 -21.94
N LEU A 78 2.26 -11.74 -22.43
CA LEU A 78 2.78 -13.08 -22.17
C LEU A 78 3.10 -13.30 -20.68
N TYR A 79 3.63 -12.28 -20.02
CA TYR A 79 3.90 -12.31 -18.59
C TYR A 79 2.59 -12.46 -17.78
N SER A 80 1.63 -11.58 -18.02
CA SER A 80 0.38 -11.53 -17.25
C SER A 80 -0.51 -12.75 -17.52
N THR A 81 -0.69 -13.13 -18.78
CA THR A 81 -1.53 -14.28 -19.15
C THR A 81 -0.87 -15.62 -18.85
N GLY A 82 0.45 -15.73 -19.03
CA GLY A 82 1.20 -16.92 -18.61
C GLY A 82 1.03 -17.16 -17.11
N PHE A 83 1.14 -16.10 -16.31
CA PHE A 83 0.94 -16.17 -14.87
C PHE A 83 -0.43 -16.68 -14.46
N ALA A 84 -1.49 -16.05 -14.97
CA ALA A 84 -2.86 -16.46 -14.66
C ALA A 84 -3.17 -17.89 -15.12
N ARG A 85 -2.74 -18.29 -16.34
CA ARG A 85 -2.97 -19.66 -16.85
C ARG A 85 -2.32 -20.73 -15.98
N ASN A 86 -1.06 -20.53 -15.58
CA ASN A 86 -0.36 -21.48 -14.73
C ASN A 86 -1.04 -21.62 -13.35
N ILE A 87 -1.52 -20.52 -12.77
CA ILE A 87 -2.21 -20.58 -11.49
C ILE A 87 -3.60 -21.21 -11.60
N ASN A 88 -4.34 -20.97 -12.69
CA ASN A 88 -5.60 -21.67 -12.95
C ASN A 88 -5.40 -23.18 -13.10
N LEU A 89 -4.32 -23.59 -13.77
CA LEU A 89 -3.92 -24.99 -13.85
C LEU A 89 -3.62 -25.58 -12.46
N LYS A 90 -2.75 -24.93 -11.67
CA LYS A 90 -2.42 -25.34 -10.29
C LYS A 90 -3.66 -25.41 -9.40
N THR A 91 -4.60 -24.48 -9.58
CA THR A 91 -5.87 -24.48 -8.85
C THR A 91 -6.73 -25.69 -9.23
N SER A 92 -6.82 -26.01 -10.52
CA SER A 92 -7.54 -27.19 -11.00
C SER A 92 -6.94 -28.49 -10.46
N GLU A 93 -5.61 -28.62 -10.49
CA GLU A 93 -4.88 -29.76 -9.93
C GLU A 93 -5.08 -29.89 -8.40
N PHE A 94 -5.06 -28.76 -7.70
CA PHE A 94 -5.31 -28.73 -6.27
C PHE A 94 -6.73 -29.18 -5.94
N LEU A 95 -7.75 -28.63 -6.61
CA LEU A 95 -9.16 -28.99 -6.41
C LEU A 95 -9.40 -30.47 -6.70
N ALA A 96 -8.75 -31.06 -7.70
CA ALA A 96 -8.83 -32.49 -8.00
C ALA A 96 -8.23 -33.40 -6.91
N SER A 97 -7.40 -32.84 -6.02
CA SER A 97 -6.72 -33.57 -4.95
C SER A 97 -7.14 -33.16 -3.53
N VAL A 98 -8.02 -32.18 -3.37
CA VAL A 98 -8.30 -31.55 -2.06
C VAL A 98 -8.89 -32.54 -1.06
N ASP A 99 -9.81 -33.41 -1.49
CA ASP A 99 -10.46 -34.40 -0.62
C ASP A 99 -9.50 -35.48 -0.08
N LYS A 100 -8.30 -35.59 -0.69
CA LYS A 100 -7.27 -36.55 -0.28
C LYS A 100 -6.27 -35.96 0.71
N ARG A 101 -6.37 -34.67 1.01
CA ARG A 101 -5.44 -33.95 1.89
C ARG A 101 -5.99 -33.87 3.32
N PRO A 102 -5.12 -33.89 4.35
CA PRO A 102 -5.50 -33.50 5.70
C PRO A 102 -6.16 -32.11 5.71
N LEU A 103 -7.19 -31.91 6.54
CA LEU A 103 -7.99 -30.66 6.57
C LEU A 103 -7.13 -29.39 6.69
N ARG A 104 -6.10 -29.43 7.54
CA ARG A 104 -5.17 -28.30 7.72
C ARG A 104 -4.38 -28.01 6.45
N GLU A 105 -3.81 -29.04 5.81
CA GLU A 105 -3.06 -28.90 4.56
C GLU A 105 -3.96 -28.45 3.40
N ALA A 106 -5.20 -28.91 3.36
CA ALA A 106 -6.21 -28.45 2.40
C ALA A 106 -6.52 -26.96 2.61
N ARG A 107 -6.71 -26.51 3.85
CA ARG A 107 -6.99 -25.10 4.16
C ARG A 107 -5.80 -24.20 3.82
N ASP A 108 -4.60 -24.59 4.23
CA ASP A 108 -3.38 -23.81 4.02
C ASP A 108 -3.06 -23.73 2.51
N GLY A 109 -3.15 -24.85 1.80
CA GLY A 109 -2.98 -24.91 0.36
C GLY A 109 -4.03 -24.10 -0.42
N ALA A 110 -5.31 -24.18 -0.02
CA ALA A 110 -6.37 -23.38 -0.62
C ALA A 110 -6.16 -21.87 -0.41
N THR A 111 -5.71 -21.48 0.80
CA THR A 111 -5.40 -20.08 1.13
C THR A 111 -4.22 -19.57 0.33
N GLN A 112 -3.14 -20.36 0.21
CA GLN A 112 -1.97 -19.99 -0.59
C GLN A 112 -2.33 -19.85 -2.08
N LEU A 113 -3.13 -20.78 -2.62
CA LEU A 113 -3.59 -20.70 -4.00
C LEU A 113 -4.53 -19.52 -4.22
N SER A 114 -5.46 -19.25 -3.30
CA SER A 114 -6.36 -18.09 -3.38
C SER A 114 -5.55 -16.81 -3.58
N ARG A 115 -4.51 -16.60 -2.75
CA ARG A 115 -3.58 -15.45 -2.87
C ARG A 115 -2.87 -15.38 -4.23
N LEU A 116 -2.40 -16.52 -4.73
CA LEU A 116 -1.77 -16.58 -6.06
C LEU A 116 -2.77 -16.26 -7.18
N VAL A 117 -4.01 -16.73 -7.07
CA VAL A 117 -5.07 -16.44 -8.03
C VAL A 117 -5.43 -14.94 -7.98
N SER A 118 -5.54 -14.33 -6.79
CA SER A 118 -5.74 -12.88 -6.64
C SER A 118 -4.62 -12.08 -7.31
N LYS A 119 -3.37 -12.52 -7.16
CA LYS A 119 -2.22 -11.94 -7.88
C LYS A 119 -2.35 -12.07 -9.39
N GLY A 120 -2.85 -13.21 -9.88
CA GLY A 120 -3.17 -13.42 -11.29
C GLY A 120 -4.23 -12.45 -11.81
N MET A 121 -5.30 -12.23 -11.04
CA MET A 121 -6.33 -11.24 -11.36
C MET A 121 -5.73 -9.83 -11.47
N LEU A 122 -4.95 -9.41 -10.47
CA LEU A 122 -4.33 -8.08 -10.44
C LEU A 122 -3.45 -7.85 -11.68
N ARG A 123 -2.61 -8.83 -12.06
CA ARG A 123 -1.75 -8.70 -13.25
C ARG A 123 -2.54 -8.56 -14.55
N LEU A 124 -3.63 -9.31 -14.70
CA LEU A 124 -4.51 -9.20 -15.85
C LEU A 124 -5.20 -7.83 -15.90
N GLU A 125 -5.65 -7.31 -14.76
CA GLU A 125 -6.24 -5.97 -14.66
C GLU A 125 -5.23 -4.88 -15.03
N SER A 126 -4.02 -4.93 -14.46
CA SER A 126 -2.95 -3.99 -14.78
C SER A 126 -2.57 -4.03 -16.26
N PHE A 127 -2.51 -5.22 -16.87
CA PHE A 127 -2.28 -5.34 -18.31
C PHE A 127 -3.43 -4.79 -19.17
N GLN A 128 -4.69 -4.99 -18.77
CA GLN A 128 -5.81 -4.40 -19.49
C GLN A 128 -5.75 -2.86 -19.44
N GLN A 129 -5.39 -2.28 -18.30
CA GLN A 129 -5.18 -0.83 -18.15
C GLN A 129 -4.05 -0.32 -19.03
N PHE A 130 -2.91 -1.03 -19.06
CA PHE A 130 -1.79 -0.73 -19.95
C PHE A 130 -2.23 -0.62 -21.40
N CYS A 131 -2.97 -1.62 -21.86
CA CYS A 131 -3.43 -1.69 -23.24
C CYS A 131 -4.39 -0.54 -23.57
N LEU A 132 -5.37 -0.28 -22.70
CA LEU A 132 -6.28 0.86 -22.85
C LEU A 132 -5.53 2.19 -22.95
N TRP A 133 -4.50 2.38 -22.11
CA TRP A 133 -3.68 3.58 -22.12
C TRP A 133 -2.84 3.72 -23.40
N GLN A 134 -2.20 2.63 -23.85
CA GLN A 134 -1.46 2.64 -25.12
C GLN A 134 -2.36 2.98 -26.30
N THR A 135 -3.55 2.37 -26.37
CA THR A 135 -4.53 2.66 -27.41
C THR A 135 -4.99 4.12 -27.34
N ALA A 136 -5.24 4.65 -26.13
CA ALA A 136 -5.62 6.04 -25.92
C ALA A 136 -4.54 7.00 -26.40
N THR A 137 -3.28 6.76 -26.02
CA THR A 137 -2.13 7.59 -26.39
C THR A 137 -1.87 7.55 -27.90
N ARG A 138 -1.89 6.36 -28.51
CA ARG A 138 -1.72 6.20 -29.96
C ARG A 138 -2.84 6.87 -30.76
N SER A 139 -4.06 6.86 -30.23
CA SER A 139 -5.23 7.47 -30.88
C SER A 139 -5.49 8.93 -30.50
N GLY A 140 -4.66 9.53 -29.64
CA GLY A 140 -4.87 10.90 -29.14
C GLY A 140 -6.17 11.08 -28.34
N ARG A 141 -6.72 9.99 -27.78
CA ARG A 141 -7.94 9.99 -26.97
C ARG A 141 -7.62 9.94 -25.49
N GLN A 142 -8.58 10.35 -24.67
CA GLN A 142 -8.57 10.01 -23.24
C GLN A 142 -8.84 8.52 -23.06
N VAL A 143 -8.25 7.90 -22.05
CA VAL A 143 -8.42 6.46 -21.76
C VAL A 143 -9.90 6.09 -21.59
N LEU A 144 -10.70 6.98 -21.02
CA LEU A 144 -12.15 6.81 -20.83
C LEU A 144 -12.94 6.67 -22.14
N ASN A 145 -12.35 7.07 -23.27
CA ASN A 145 -12.99 7.04 -24.59
C ASN A 145 -12.51 5.84 -25.43
N VAL A 146 -11.76 4.91 -24.82
CA VAL A 146 -11.31 3.66 -25.43
C VAL A 146 -12.12 2.51 -24.86
N GLN A 147 -12.79 1.75 -25.72
CA GLN A 147 -13.51 0.56 -25.30
C GLN A 147 -12.53 -0.58 -25.00
N PRO A 148 -12.78 -1.43 -23.99
CA PRO A 148 -11.93 -2.60 -23.69
C PRO A 148 -11.69 -3.52 -24.90
N GLY A 149 -12.65 -3.63 -25.82
CA GLY A 149 -12.52 -4.42 -27.05
C GLY A 149 -11.63 -3.81 -28.13
N GLU A 150 -11.16 -2.57 -27.94
CA GLU A 150 -10.16 -1.93 -28.83
C GLU A 150 -8.72 -2.34 -28.48
N CYS A 151 -8.54 -3.19 -27.47
CA CYS A 151 -7.27 -3.78 -27.13
C CYS A 151 -6.89 -4.91 -28.09
N GLU A 152 -5.65 -4.89 -28.59
CA GLU A 152 -5.10 -5.95 -29.45
C GLU A 152 -5.06 -7.32 -28.74
N HIS A 153 -5.02 -7.31 -27.41
CA HIS A 153 -4.92 -8.49 -26.58
C HIS A 153 -6.16 -8.62 -25.68
N ASP A 154 -7.05 -9.57 -25.98
CA ASP A 154 -8.19 -9.90 -25.14
C ASP A 154 -7.77 -10.80 -23.97
N VAL A 155 -7.89 -10.29 -22.75
CA VAL A 155 -7.64 -11.03 -21.51
C VAL A 155 -8.91 -11.30 -20.70
N LEU A 156 -10.08 -10.87 -21.17
CA LEU A 156 -11.32 -10.91 -20.40
C LEU A 156 -11.76 -12.34 -20.09
N SER A 157 -11.63 -13.24 -21.06
CA SER A 157 -11.99 -14.66 -20.87
C SER A 157 -11.14 -15.31 -19.77
N LEU A 158 -9.82 -15.09 -19.81
CA LEU A 158 -8.89 -15.59 -18.81
C LEU A 158 -9.10 -14.93 -17.44
N TYR A 159 -9.41 -13.62 -17.41
CA TYR A 159 -9.75 -12.92 -16.17
C TYR A 159 -10.98 -13.54 -15.51
N LYS A 160 -12.06 -13.79 -16.27
CA LYS A 160 -13.28 -14.44 -15.75
C LYS A 160 -13.02 -15.82 -15.17
N GLU A 161 -12.20 -16.62 -15.85
CA GLU A 161 -11.78 -17.94 -15.35
C GLU A 161 -10.99 -17.81 -14.03
N THR A 162 -10.05 -16.88 -13.99
CA THR A 162 -9.21 -16.61 -12.81
C THR A 162 -10.05 -16.14 -11.62
N VAL A 163 -11.03 -15.25 -11.86
CA VAL A 163 -12.01 -14.81 -10.87
C VAL A 163 -12.85 -15.98 -10.37
N ALA A 164 -13.36 -16.84 -11.26
CA ALA A 164 -14.15 -18.00 -10.86
C ALA A 164 -13.37 -18.98 -9.96
N ASN A 165 -12.08 -19.20 -10.27
CA ASN A 165 -11.18 -20.00 -9.45
C ASN A 165 -10.92 -19.37 -8.09
N HIS A 166 -10.65 -18.06 -8.04
CA HIS A 166 -10.51 -17.32 -6.79
C HIS A 166 -11.79 -17.46 -5.96
N ASP A 167 -12.94 -17.30 -6.59
CA ASP A 167 -14.22 -17.32 -5.89
C ASP A 167 -14.53 -18.69 -5.29
N LEU A 168 -14.22 -19.74 -6.04
CA LEU A 168 -14.36 -21.12 -5.58
C LEU A 168 -13.45 -21.37 -4.37
N LEU A 169 -12.20 -20.90 -4.39
CA LEU A 169 -11.28 -21.03 -3.25
C LEU A 169 -11.75 -20.18 -2.06
N ALA A 170 -11.91 -18.87 -2.26
CA ALA A 170 -12.09 -17.87 -1.22
C ALA A 170 -13.48 -17.94 -0.55
N TYR A 171 -14.56 -18.12 -1.33
CA TYR A 171 -15.93 -18.02 -0.81
C TYR A 171 -16.64 -19.37 -0.64
N GLN A 172 -16.12 -20.44 -1.23
CA GLN A 172 -16.74 -21.77 -1.12
C GLN A 172 -15.85 -22.73 -0.34
N LEU A 173 -14.64 -22.99 -0.85
CA LEU A 173 -13.77 -24.01 -0.31
C LEU A 173 -13.20 -23.62 1.05
N ILE A 174 -12.49 -22.50 1.17
CA ILE A 174 -11.87 -22.08 2.43
C ILE A 174 -12.91 -21.97 3.57
N PRO A 175 -14.09 -21.35 3.38
CA PRO A 175 -15.15 -21.36 4.39
C PRO A 175 -15.67 -22.76 4.72
N SER A 176 -15.83 -23.65 3.74
CA SER A 176 -16.24 -25.04 3.99
C SER A 176 -15.19 -25.85 4.77
N LEU A 177 -13.90 -25.52 4.58
CA LEU A 177 -12.78 -26.09 5.35
C LEU A 177 -12.63 -25.42 6.72
N ALA A 178 -13.27 -24.26 6.92
CA ALA A 178 -13.31 -23.54 8.18
C ALA A 178 -14.47 -24.05 9.07
N TYR A 179 -14.49 -25.35 9.38
CA TYR A 179 -15.33 -25.86 10.47
C TYR A 179 -14.58 -25.73 11.80
N LEU A 180 -14.99 -24.71 12.56
CA LEU A 180 -14.62 -24.30 13.93
C LEU A 180 -13.15 -23.92 14.16
N PRO A 181 -12.95 -22.67 14.61
CA PRO A 181 -12.84 -22.47 16.05
C PRO A 181 -14.15 -21.94 16.59
N GLN A 182 -14.57 -22.46 17.74
CA GLN A 182 -15.21 -21.58 18.71
C GLN A 182 -14.37 -20.29 18.73
N LEU A 183 -15.00 -19.12 18.65
CA LEU A 183 -14.39 -17.87 19.11
C LEU A 183 -14.02 -18.09 20.58
N GLN A 184 -12.94 -18.82 20.86
CA GLN A 184 -12.16 -18.62 22.05
C GLN A 184 -11.69 -17.19 21.86
N LEU A 185 -12.33 -16.29 22.59
CA LEU A 185 -11.79 -14.96 22.83
C LEU A 185 -10.29 -15.20 23.11
N PRO A 186 -9.39 -14.63 22.30
CA PRO A 186 -7.97 -14.86 22.50
C PRO A 186 -7.64 -14.56 23.96
N ASP A 187 -6.89 -15.45 24.61
CA ASP A 187 -6.37 -15.19 25.95
C ASP A 187 -5.66 -13.84 25.90
N VAL A 188 -6.24 -12.84 26.56
CA VAL A 188 -5.76 -11.47 26.47
C VAL A 188 -4.36 -11.44 27.08
N SER A 189 -3.35 -11.23 26.23
CA SER A 189 -1.98 -11.15 26.68
C SER A 189 -1.79 -9.95 27.60
N SER A 190 -0.78 -9.98 28.46
CA SER A 190 -0.43 -8.83 29.31
C SER A 190 0.17 -7.66 28.52
N ILE A 191 0.32 -7.78 27.20
CA ILE A 191 0.84 -6.72 26.34
C ILE A 191 -0.21 -5.60 26.27
N VAL A 192 0.23 -4.37 26.49
CA VAL A 192 -0.60 -3.18 26.34
C VAL A 192 -0.23 -2.50 25.03
N VAL A 193 -1.18 -2.51 24.09
CA VAL A 193 -1.06 -1.77 22.82
C VAL A 193 -1.64 -0.38 23.02
N THR A 194 -0.86 0.64 22.70
CA THR A 194 -1.29 2.03 22.78
C THR A 194 -1.80 2.52 21.43
N LEU A 195 -3.02 3.05 21.40
CA LEU A 195 -3.64 3.64 20.22
C LEU A 195 -3.85 5.14 20.43
N GLN A 196 -3.74 5.92 19.36
CA GLN A 196 -4.17 7.31 19.28
C GLN A 196 -5.17 7.45 18.14
N ILE A 197 -6.31 8.06 18.46
CA ILE A 197 -7.36 8.39 17.49
C ILE A 197 -7.70 9.87 17.58
N VAL A 198 -8.15 10.44 16.47
CA VAL A 198 -8.65 11.83 16.42
C VAL A 198 -10.17 11.81 16.40
N CYS A 199 -10.81 12.52 17.32
CA CYS A 199 -12.27 12.58 17.43
C CYS A 199 -12.70 14.03 17.68
N VAL A 200 -13.33 14.67 16.69
CA VAL A 200 -13.68 16.09 16.75
C VAL A 200 -15.14 16.28 16.38
N GLY A 201 -15.90 16.89 17.28
CA GLY A 201 -17.33 17.11 17.14
C GLY A 201 -18.11 15.83 16.78
N LYS A 202 -19.20 16.01 16.03
CA LYS A 202 -20.11 14.90 15.65
C LYS A 202 -19.49 13.84 14.71
N TRP A 203 -18.34 14.13 14.10
CA TRP A 203 -17.64 13.18 13.23
C TRP A 203 -17.08 11.99 14.01
N ALA A 204 -16.82 12.16 15.31
CA ALA A 204 -16.32 11.10 16.19
C ALA A 204 -17.20 9.83 16.16
N ARG A 205 -18.52 9.99 15.97
CA ARG A 205 -19.47 8.87 15.86
C ARG A 205 -19.19 7.96 14.67
N GLN A 206 -18.64 8.47 13.58
CA GLN A 206 -18.29 7.64 12.41
C GLN A 206 -17.17 6.66 12.75
N GLY A 207 -16.29 7.02 13.69
CA GLY A 207 -15.16 6.22 14.14
C GLY A 207 -15.47 4.89 14.83
N ILE A 208 -16.73 4.66 15.20
CA ILE A 208 -17.14 3.45 15.93
C ILE A 208 -16.91 2.18 15.13
N GLY A 209 -17.15 2.20 13.81
CA GLY A 209 -16.91 1.02 12.97
C GLY A 209 -15.46 0.55 13.04
N THR A 210 -14.52 1.48 12.96
CA THR A 210 -13.08 1.22 13.10
C THR A 210 -12.76 0.64 14.48
N LEU A 211 -13.23 1.25 15.56
CA LEU A 211 -12.96 0.78 16.91
C LEU A 211 -13.56 -0.60 17.18
N LEU A 212 -14.80 -0.84 16.77
CA LEU A 212 -15.42 -2.16 16.89
C LEU A 212 -14.60 -3.20 16.12
N SER A 213 -14.14 -2.90 14.90
CA SER A 213 -13.34 -3.85 14.11
C SER A 213 -12.04 -4.28 14.81
N ILE A 214 -11.40 -3.35 15.55
CA ILE A 214 -10.23 -3.62 16.40
C ILE A 214 -10.64 -4.48 17.62
N LEU A 215 -11.69 -4.08 18.33
CA LEU A 215 -12.11 -4.75 19.56
C LEU A 215 -12.52 -6.21 19.34
N HIS A 216 -13.08 -6.54 18.18
CA HIS A 216 -13.46 -7.91 17.81
C HIS A 216 -12.25 -8.83 17.57
N ARG A 217 -11.06 -8.29 17.30
CA ARG A 217 -9.91 -9.06 16.80
C ARG A 217 -8.67 -8.99 17.68
N ARG A 218 -8.61 -8.04 18.61
CA ARG A 218 -7.46 -7.87 19.50
C ARG A 218 -7.22 -9.11 20.37
N SER A 219 -5.96 -9.43 20.60
CA SER A 219 -5.52 -10.35 21.67
C SER A 219 -4.84 -9.63 22.85
N THR A 220 -4.88 -8.30 22.88
CA THR A 220 -4.13 -7.47 23.84
C THR A 220 -5.00 -6.53 24.65
N LEU A 221 -4.43 -6.02 25.74
CA LEU A 221 -4.96 -4.84 26.42
C LEU A 221 -4.79 -3.61 25.52
N LEU A 222 -5.75 -2.68 25.56
CA LEU A 222 -5.70 -1.44 24.79
C LEU A 222 -5.67 -0.23 25.72
N ARG A 223 -4.77 0.69 25.43
CA ARG A 223 -4.77 2.05 26.01
C ARG A 223 -4.99 3.04 24.87
N ILE A 224 -6.17 3.66 24.82
CA ILE A 224 -6.62 4.48 23.70
C ILE A 224 -6.62 5.95 24.11
N PHE A 225 -5.73 6.72 23.51
CA PHE A 225 -5.71 8.18 23.63
C PHE A 225 -6.63 8.80 22.57
N VAL A 226 -7.60 9.57 23.03
CA VAL A 226 -8.56 10.28 22.18
C VAL A 226 -8.16 11.75 22.11
N LEU A 227 -7.59 12.16 20.99
CA LEU A 227 -7.20 13.54 20.72
C LEU A 227 -8.39 14.25 20.10
N GLY A 228 -8.97 15.21 20.82
CA GLY A 228 -10.26 15.75 20.41
C GLY A 228 -10.76 16.89 21.28
N ASP A 229 -11.82 17.55 20.80
CA ASP A 229 -12.61 18.45 21.62
C ASP A 229 -13.56 17.67 22.55
N ALA A 230 -14.17 18.37 23.51
CA ALA A 230 -15.09 17.77 24.46
C ALA A 230 -16.33 17.14 23.76
N GLU A 231 -16.84 17.80 22.71
CA GLU A 231 -17.98 17.29 21.93
C GLU A 231 -17.64 15.95 21.26
N GLY A 232 -16.47 15.83 20.63
CA GLY A 232 -16.02 14.59 20.00
C GLY A 232 -15.83 13.45 20.99
N TRP A 233 -15.31 13.73 22.19
CA TRP A 233 -15.21 12.75 23.26
C TRP A 233 -16.58 12.25 23.74
N GLU A 234 -17.52 13.15 23.98
CA GLU A 234 -18.88 12.81 24.40
C GLU A 234 -19.62 11.98 23.34
N GLU A 235 -19.53 12.38 22.07
CA GLU A 235 -20.16 11.66 20.95
C GLU A 235 -19.55 10.27 20.74
N LEU A 236 -18.23 10.13 20.87
CA LEU A 236 -17.57 8.82 20.83
C LEU A 236 -18.08 7.90 21.95
N HIS A 237 -18.08 8.40 23.19
CA HIS A 237 -18.49 7.62 24.35
C HIS A 237 -19.95 7.18 24.25
N LYS A 238 -20.84 8.08 23.85
CA LYS A 238 -22.26 7.77 23.59
C LYS A 238 -22.40 6.70 22.50
N ALA A 239 -21.68 6.83 21.40
CA ALA A 239 -21.78 5.90 20.30
C ALA A 239 -21.20 4.51 20.64
N LEU A 240 -20.16 4.44 21.48
CA LEU A 240 -19.68 3.16 22.05
C LEU A 240 -20.76 2.49 22.89
N GLN A 241 -21.42 3.23 23.79
CA GLN A 241 -22.50 2.69 24.63
C GLN A 241 -23.69 2.17 23.82
N GLU A 242 -24.02 2.83 22.71
CA GLU A 242 -25.13 2.43 21.83
C GLU A 242 -24.79 1.23 20.94
N ALA A 243 -23.52 1.08 20.54
CA ALA A 243 -23.10 0.12 19.52
C ALA A 243 -22.45 -1.15 20.07
N LEU A 244 -22.00 -1.18 21.32
CA LEU A 244 -21.35 -2.34 21.92
C LEU A 244 -22.34 -3.52 22.01
N PRO A 245 -22.09 -4.63 21.28
CA PRO A 245 -22.83 -5.86 21.48
C PRO A 245 -22.68 -6.32 22.94
N SER A 246 -23.71 -6.96 23.51
CA SER A 246 -23.67 -7.50 24.88
C SER A 246 -22.53 -8.51 25.11
N GLU A 247 -22.00 -9.09 24.04
CA GLU A 247 -20.91 -10.08 24.03
C GLU A 247 -19.51 -9.44 23.99
N LEU A 248 -19.42 -8.14 23.68
CA LEU A 248 -18.16 -7.43 23.54
C LEU A 248 -17.79 -6.72 24.83
N GLU A 249 -16.95 -7.37 25.63
CA GLU A 249 -16.46 -6.77 26.87
C GLU A 249 -15.35 -5.74 26.58
N LEU A 250 -15.51 -4.54 27.15
CA LEU A 250 -14.43 -3.53 27.23
C LEU A 250 -13.36 -3.90 28.27
N THR A 251 -13.37 -5.12 28.79
CA THR A 251 -12.36 -5.63 29.73
C THR A 251 -10.97 -5.43 29.14
N GLY A 252 -10.11 -4.72 29.87
CA GLY A 252 -8.76 -4.41 29.40
C GLY A 252 -8.67 -3.35 28.30
N VAL A 253 -9.68 -2.49 28.14
CA VAL A 253 -9.64 -1.27 27.31
C VAL A 253 -9.70 -0.04 28.21
N GLY A 254 -8.67 0.80 28.17
CA GLY A 254 -8.65 2.11 28.81
C GLY A 254 -8.78 3.22 27.76
N PHE A 255 -9.56 4.25 28.06
CA PHE A 255 -9.66 5.46 27.25
C PHE A 255 -9.16 6.68 28.04
N GLU A 256 -8.34 7.51 27.40
CA GLU A 256 -7.81 8.75 27.95
C GLU A 256 -8.05 9.89 26.97
N HIS A 257 -8.82 10.90 27.38
CA HIS A 257 -9.08 12.09 26.56
C HIS A 257 -7.93 13.10 26.70
N ILE A 258 -7.42 13.56 25.57
CA ILE A 258 -6.39 14.61 25.49
C ILE A 258 -6.98 15.83 24.78
N ASN A 259 -7.31 16.86 25.56
CA ASN A 259 -7.67 18.17 25.01
C ASN A 259 -6.41 18.94 24.60
N PHE A 260 -5.89 18.62 23.42
CA PHE A 260 -4.63 19.16 22.91
C PHE A 260 -4.63 20.70 22.78
N GLU A 261 -5.79 21.35 22.58
CA GLU A 261 -5.88 22.81 22.48
C GLU A 261 -5.58 23.51 23.81
N GLU A 262 -5.71 22.81 24.93
CA GLU A 262 -5.40 23.33 26.27
C GLU A 262 -3.96 23.07 26.70
N MET A 263 -3.25 22.19 25.99
CA MET A 263 -1.88 21.83 26.34
C MET A 263 -0.89 22.97 26.01
N PRO A 264 -0.08 23.43 26.98
CA PRO A 264 0.92 24.47 26.75
C PRO A 264 1.87 24.14 25.59
N GLN A 265 2.30 22.88 25.48
CA GLN A 265 3.21 22.40 24.46
C GLN A 265 2.63 22.62 23.05
N PHE A 266 1.35 22.28 22.85
CA PHE A 266 0.67 22.48 21.58
C PHE A 266 0.46 23.96 21.28
N ARG A 267 0.07 24.75 22.29
CA ARG A 267 -0.09 26.21 22.14
C ARG A 267 1.21 26.91 21.75
N THR A 268 2.35 26.46 22.28
CA THR A 268 3.66 26.99 21.89
C THR A 268 4.02 26.62 20.46
N TYR A 269 3.63 25.43 19.98
CA TYR A 269 3.85 25.01 18.59
C TYR A 269 2.99 25.80 17.61
N MET A 270 1.75 26.14 17.96
CA MET A 270 0.83 26.87 17.09
C MET A 270 1.17 28.37 16.97
N PRO A 271 0.92 29.01 15.81
CA PRO A 271 1.24 30.42 15.62
C PRO A 271 0.25 31.32 16.39
N LEU A 272 0.76 32.36 17.05
CA LEU A 272 -0.03 33.33 17.81
C LEU A 272 -0.71 34.39 16.91
N GLY A 273 -1.41 33.97 15.85
CA GLY A 273 -2.20 34.87 14.99
C GLY A 273 -1.41 35.98 14.25
N ARG A 274 -2.06 36.63 13.28
CA ARG A 274 -1.44 37.58 12.33
C ARG A 274 -0.92 38.91 12.93
N MET A 275 -0.98 39.14 14.24
CA MET A 275 -0.88 40.50 14.80
C MET A 275 0.27 40.78 15.79
N MET A 276 1.25 39.88 15.96
CA MET A 276 2.47 40.22 16.69
C MET A 276 3.74 39.95 15.89
N LEU A 277 4.36 41.07 15.52
CA LEU A 277 5.76 41.33 15.20
C LEU A 277 6.70 40.13 15.02
N VAL A 278 7.31 40.15 13.83
CA VAL A 278 8.54 39.50 13.37
C VAL A 278 9.64 39.48 14.45
N LEU A 279 9.55 38.54 15.38
CA LEU A 279 10.69 38.07 16.17
C LEU A 279 10.66 36.54 16.18
N ILE A 280 11.59 36.02 15.40
CA ILE A 280 11.98 34.64 15.18
C ILE A 280 11.83 33.78 16.46
N HIS A 281 10.73 33.05 16.59
CA HIS A 281 10.71 31.82 17.37
C HIS A 281 10.84 30.67 16.40
N ARG A 282 12.04 30.04 16.38
CA ARG A 282 12.36 28.84 15.57
C ARG A 282 11.51 27.60 15.95
N SER A 283 10.57 27.75 16.88
CA SER A 283 9.81 26.67 17.51
C SER A 283 8.30 26.76 17.24
N GLN A 284 7.88 27.58 16.26
CA GLN A 284 6.48 27.78 15.90
C GLN A 284 6.17 27.34 14.47
N TYR A 285 4.96 26.83 14.26
CA TYR A 285 4.41 26.55 12.95
C TYR A 285 4.36 27.83 12.09
N PRO A 286 4.49 27.74 10.75
CA PRO A 286 4.52 28.94 9.92
C PRO A 286 3.32 29.89 10.15
N ASN A 287 3.60 31.17 10.40
CA ASN A 287 2.60 32.19 10.76
C ASN A 287 1.59 32.49 9.64
N ASP A 288 1.95 32.20 8.40
CA ASP A 288 1.05 32.38 7.25
C ASP A 288 0.01 31.25 7.14
N CYS A 289 0.06 30.27 8.05
CA CYS A 289 -0.89 29.18 8.11
C CYS A 289 -2.16 29.51 8.86
N PHE A 290 -3.27 29.39 8.15
CA PHE A 290 -4.60 29.45 8.72
C PHE A 290 -5.15 28.04 8.94
N PHE A 291 -5.84 27.85 10.07
CA PHE A 291 -6.53 26.63 10.44
C PHE A 291 -8.02 26.96 10.57
N ALA A 292 -8.83 26.46 9.64
CA ALA A 292 -10.22 26.88 9.56
C ALA A 292 -11.11 26.23 10.64
N ASN A 293 -10.68 25.09 11.17
CA ASN A 293 -11.45 24.29 12.13
C ASN A 293 -10.53 23.48 13.07
N SER A 294 -11.13 22.87 14.09
CA SER A 294 -10.44 22.03 15.08
C SER A 294 -9.88 20.73 14.49
N ILE A 295 -10.47 20.19 13.42
CA ILE A 295 -9.99 18.98 12.73
C ILE A 295 -8.58 19.21 12.17
N GLU A 296 -8.36 20.33 11.49
CA GLU A 296 -7.04 20.66 10.93
C GLU A 296 -5.95 20.82 11.99
N LYS A 297 -6.30 21.29 13.18
CA LYS A 297 -5.36 21.34 14.31
C LYS A 297 -5.15 19.97 14.93
N ALA A 298 -6.19 19.14 15.00
CA ALA A 298 -6.10 17.77 15.50
C ALA A 298 -5.21 16.90 14.61
N MET A 299 -5.25 17.11 13.28
CA MET A 299 -4.29 16.52 12.34
C MET A 299 -2.84 16.86 12.70
N LEU A 300 -2.55 18.10 13.12
CA LEU A 300 -1.21 18.44 13.62
C LEU A 300 -0.91 17.86 15.00
N ALA A 301 -1.88 17.85 15.91
CA ALA A 301 -1.71 17.24 17.22
C ALA A 301 -1.30 15.76 17.09
N ARG A 302 -1.82 15.08 16.06
CA ARG A 302 -1.51 13.69 15.74
C ARG A 302 -0.01 13.41 15.59
N ILE A 303 0.70 14.20 14.77
CA ILE A 303 2.15 14.04 14.56
C ILE A 303 2.99 14.53 15.76
N LEU A 304 2.38 15.32 16.65
CA LEU A 304 3.03 15.85 17.86
C LEU A 304 2.77 15.00 19.12
N GLY A 305 2.32 13.75 18.96
CA GLY A 305 2.04 12.85 20.08
C GLY A 305 3.21 12.73 21.08
N HIS A 306 4.46 12.90 20.64
CA HIS A 306 5.64 12.87 21.51
C HIS A 306 5.69 14.03 22.52
N LEU A 307 5.01 15.15 22.23
CA LEU A 307 4.86 16.31 23.12
C LEU A 307 3.60 16.25 23.98
N LEU A 308 2.56 15.56 23.49
CA LEU A 308 1.21 15.60 24.07
C LEU A 308 0.92 14.40 24.96
N LEU A 309 1.56 13.27 24.69
CA LEU A 309 1.29 12.02 25.41
C LEU A 309 2.24 11.83 26.60
N PRO A 310 1.78 11.14 27.66
CA PRO A 310 2.58 10.84 28.84
C PRO A 310 3.95 10.20 28.53
N GLU A 311 4.94 10.47 29.38
CA GLU A 311 6.33 10.01 29.20
C GLU A 311 6.50 8.50 29.22
N ASP A 312 5.59 7.77 29.88
CA ASP A 312 5.57 6.30 29.94
C ASP A 312 5.13 5.64 28.62
N VAL A 313 4.64 6.42 27.65
CA VAL A 313 4.28 5.94 26.32
C VAL A 313 5.48 6.08 25.38
N ASP A 314 6.23 4.99 25.19
CA ASP A 314 7.41 4.97 24.30
C ASP A 314 7.04 4.87 22.81
N GLN A 315 5.88 4.28 22.48
CA GLN A 315 5.38 4.06 21.13
C GLN A 315 3.86 4.20 21.09
N ILE A 316 3.31 4.59 19.93
CA ILE A 316 1.87 4.63 19.72
C ILE A 316 1.48 4.29 18.27
N ILE A 317 0.36 3.62 18.08
CA ILE A 317 -0.28 3.45 16.77
C ILE A 317 -1.34 4.54 16.62
N SER A 318 -1.19 5.39 15.61
CA SER A 318 -2.14 6.42 15.25
C SER A 318 -2.97 5.96 14.05
N ILE A 319 -4.30 5.94 14.20
CA ILE A 319 -5.24 5.42 13.20
C ILE A 319 -6.36 6.44 12.93
N ASP A 320 -6.68 6.65 11.66
CA ASP A 320 -7.90 7.36 11.24
C ASP A 320 -9.14 6.54 11.61
N VAL A 321 -10.19 7.24 12.01
CA VAL A 321 -11.43 6.61 12.45
C VAL A 321 -12.59 7.05 11.56
N GLY A 322 -13.38 6.08 11.09
CA GLY A 322 -14.61 6.30 10.33
C GLY A 322 -14.54 5.88 8.88
N ASP A 323 -13.35 5.74 8.33
CA ASP A 323 -13.06 5.30 6.96
C ASP A 323 -12.10 4.10 6.91
N LEU A 324 -11.75 3.53 8.07
CA LEU A 324 -10.85 2.39 8.20
C LEU A 324 -11.54 1.19 8.87
N LEU A 325 -11.24 -0.02 8.39
CA LEU A 325 -11.59 -1.28 9.04
C LEU A 325 -10.32 -2.08 9.35
N VAL A 326 -10.15 -2.48 10.61
CA VAL A 326 -9.05 -3.33 11.06
C VAL A 326 -9.53 -4.78 11.05
N LEU A 327 -8.89 -5.58 10.20
CA LEU A 327 -9.29 -6.97 9.94
C LEU A 327 -8.29 -8.00 10.46
N ASP A 328 -7.21 -7.53 11.08
CA ASP A 328 -6.14 -8.34 11.67
C ASP A 328 -5.93 -7.95 13.14
N ASP A 329 -5.13 -8.73 13.88
CA ASP A 329 -4.83 -8.39 15.28
C ASP A 329 -3.88 -7.19 15.37
N ILE A 330 -4.30 -6.14 16.07
CA ILE A 330 -3.53 -4.90 16.23
C ILE A 330 -2.18 -5.10 16.92
N GLN A 331 -1.99 -6.21 17.64
CA GLN A 331 -0.68 -6.59 18.19
C GLN A 331 0.38 -6.71 17.10
N GLU A 332 0.05 -7.29 15.95
CA GLU A 332 1.02 -7.47 14.88
C GLU A 332 1.50 -6.13 14.31
N LEU A 333 0.63 -5.11 14.26
CA LEU A 333 1.04 -3.74 13.89
C LEU A 333 1.93 -3.11 14.96
N TRP A 334 1.66 -3.38 16.24
CA TRP A 334 2.47 -2.92 17.36
C TRP A 334 3.91 -3.44 17.30
N GLU A 335 4.09 -4.70 16.89
CA GLU A 335 5.40 -5.34 16.74
C GLU A 335 6.22 -4.71 15.59
N VAL A 336 5.58 -4.22 14.53
CA VAL A 336 6.28 -3.45 13.46
C VAL A 336 6.96 -2.21 14.03
N GLY A 337 6.31 -1.51 14.95
CA GLY A 337 6.91 -0.37 15.64
C GLY A 337 8.15 -0.77 16.45
N SER A 338 8.09 -1.90 17.15
CA SER A 338 9.19 -2.40 17.97
C SER A 338 10.44 -2.75 17.15
N THR A 339 10.25 -3.10 15.87
CA THR A 339 11.36 -3.40 14.93
C THR A 339 11.76 -2.19 14.07
N SER A 340 11.18 -1.01 14.29
CA SER A 340 11.43 0.18 13.46
C SER A 340 12.86 0.74 13.58
N GLY A 341 13.66 0.22 14.52
CA GLY A 341 15.10 0.49 14.61
C GLY A 341 15.38 1.98 14.72
N ASP A 342 16.06 2.52 13.71
CA ASP A 342 16.47 3.92 13.68
C ASP A 342 15.43 4.91 13.11
N HIS A 343 14.25 4.47 12.70
CA HIS A 343 13.24 5.36 12.13
C HIS A 343 12.43 6.07 13.24
N PHE A 344 11.94 7.29 12.96
CA PHE A 344 11.02 7.97 13.89
C PHE A 344 9.62 7.35 13.86
N LEU A 345 9.22 6.83 12.70
CA LEU A 345 7.87 6.33 12.48
C LEU A 345 7.85 5.29 11.37
N ALA A 346 6.82 4.44 11.38
CA ALA A 346 6.44 3.58 10.28
C ALA A 346 5.06 3.99 9.77
N ALA A 347 4.90 4.30 8.49
CA ALA A 347 3.64 4.80 7.93
C ALA A 347 3.16 3.97 6.74
N ALA A 348 1.84 3.95 6.55
CA ALA A 348 1.18 3.42 5.37
C ALA A 348 1.68 4.14 4.09
N TYR A 349 1.94 3.38 3.03
CA TYR A 349 2.28 3.94 1.71
C TYR A 349 1.14 3.66 0.74
N ALA A 350 0.50 4.73 0.26
CA ALA A 350 -0.49 4.65 -0.80
C ALA A 350 0.25 4.58 -2.14
N ALA A 351 0.67 3.36 -2.52
CA ALA A 351 1.40 3.13 -3.77
C ALA A 351 0.72 3.73 -5.03
N PRO A 352 -0.63 3.67 -5.17
CA PRO A 352 -1.31 4.30 -6.30
C PRO A 352 -1.17 5.83 -6.34
N LEU A 353 -1.05 6.50 -5.18
CA LEU A 353 -0.88 7.95 -5.06
C LEU A 353 0.55 8.41 -5.03
N GLN A 354 1.48 7.47 -4.91
CA GLN A 354 2.90 7.75 -4.72
C GLN A 354 3.17 8.59 -3.47
N HIS A 355 2.39 8.38 -2.40
CA HIS A 355 2.52 9.18 -1.19
C HIS A 355 2.37 8.36 0.08
N VAL A 356 2.94 8.88 1.17
CA VAL A 356 2.70 8.40 2.54
C VAL A 356 1.30 8.79 2.94
N ASN A 357 0.51 7.80 3.36
CA ASN A 357 -0.82 8.00 3.89
C ASN A 357 -0.74 8.10 5.41
N ALA A 358 -1.35 9.14 5.97
CA ALA A 358 -1.26 9.39 7.41
C ALA A 358 -2.31 8.62 8.23
N GLY A 359 -3.23 7.90 7.58
CA GLY A 359 -4.35 7.22 8.25
C GLY A 359 -3.97 5.98 9.04
N THR A 360 -2.76 5.44 8.88
CA THR A 360 -2.19 4.45 9.81
C THR A 360 -0.70 4.67 9.93
N VAL A 361 -0.25 5.04 11.14
CA VAL A 361 1.14 5.36 11.43
C VAL A 361 1.52 4.83 12.80
N VAL A 362 2.68 4.20 12.92
CA VAL A 362 3.28 3.78 14.18
C VAL A 362 4.40 4.74 14.53
N TYR A 363 4.27 5.50 15.61
CA TYR A 363 5.23 6.51 16.03
C TYR A 363 6.12 5.98 17.17
N ASN A 364 7.44 6.14 17.04
CA ASN A 364 8.40 5.91 18.11
C ASN A 364 8.58 7.20 18.94
N LEU A 365 7.66 7.41 19.88
CA LEU A 365 7.62 8.63 20.69
C LEU A 365 8.90 8.82 21.52
N LYS A 366 9.47 7.74 22.04
CA LYS A 366 10.75 7.77 22.76
C LYS A 366 11.84 8.40 21.92
N LYS A 367 12.03 7.91 20.70
CA LYS A 367 13.05 8.44 19.78
C LYS A 367 12.75 9.88 19.37
N MET A 368 11.48 10.20 19.12
CA MET A 368 11.05 11.57 18.80
C MET A 368 11.36 12.56 19.94
N ARG A 369 11.14 12.17 21.21
CA ARG A 369 11.48 12.99 22.39
C ARG A 369 12.99 13.16 22.58
N GLN A 370 13.77 12.12 22.28
CA GLN A 370 15.23 12.12 22.40
C GLN A 370 15.94 12.84 21.24
N SER A 371 15.19 13.31 20.23
CA SER A 371 15.72 13.90 19.01
C SER A 371 15.07 15.26 18.72
N ASN A 372 15.57 15.99 17.72
CA ASN A 372 14.98 17.26 17.28
C ASN A 372 13.78 17.06 16.34
N PHE A 373 12.89 16.10 16.65
CA PHE A 373 11.76 15.76 15.76
C PHE A 373 10.80 16.93 15.59
N THR A 374 10.53 17.70 16.64
CA THR A 374 9.70 18.92 16.55
C THR A 374 10.26 19.91 15.53
N ASP A 375 11.57 20.22 15.59
CA ASP A 375 12.22 21.12 14.65
C ASP A 375 12.16 20.58 13.22
N LEU A 376 12.32 19.26 13.05
CA LEU A 376 12.21 18.60 11.76
C LEU A 376 10.80 18.76 11.16
N THR A 377 9.73 18.60 11.95
CA THR A 377 8.35 18.84 11.48
C THR A 377 8.13 20.31 11.07
N LEU A 378 8.70 21.26 11.80
CA LEU A 378 8.60 22.69 11.49
C LEU A 378 9.36 23.06 10.21
N LEU A 379 10.53 22.45 9.99
CA LEU A 379 11.30 22.61 8.76
C LEU A 379 10.52 22.06 7.55
N ALA A 380 9.91 20.88 7.68
CA ALA A 380 9.07 20.28 6.65
C ALA A 380 7.87 21.19 6.34
N ALA A 381 7.10 21.61 7.34
CA ALA A 381 5.98 22.52 7.16
C ALA A 381 6.37 23.83 6.46
N SER A 382 7.47 24.44 6.89
CA SER A 382 8.00 25.67 6.29
C SER A 382 8.47 25.47 4.85
N TYR A 383 9.10 24.34 4.55
CA TYR A 383 9.53 23.99 3.20
C TYR A 383 8.33 23.79 2.27
N GLY A 384 7.35 23.01 2.70
CA GLY A 384 6.12 22.76 1.95
C GLY A 384 5.34 24.03 1.65
N LEU A 385 5.18 24.91 2.64
CA LEU A 385 4.52 26.19 2.44
C LEU A 385 5.20 27.04 1.34
N ARG A 386 6.54 27.08 1.31
CA ARG A 386 7.30 27.82 0.29
C ARG A 386 7.22 27.20 -1.11
N LYS A 387 6.97 25.89 -1.20
CA LYS A 387 6.93 25.15 -2.46
C LYS A 387 5.52 25.03 -3.04
N SER A 388 4.48 25.14 -2.21
CA SER A 388 3.09 25.13 -2.64
C SER A 388 2.78 26.37 -3.48
N SER A 389 2.31 26.19 -4.72
CA SER A 389 1.79 27.28 -5.56
C SER A 389 0.68 28.07 -4.86
N ASP A 390 -0.14 27.34 -4.11
CA ASP A 390 -1.35 27.86 -3.50
C ASP A 390 -1.12 28.31 -2.04
N HIS A 391 0.13 28.29 -1.57
CA HIS A 391 0.50 28.57 -0.18
C HIS A 391 -0.32 27.75 0.83
N GLN A 392 -0.72 26.52 0.44
CA GLN A 392 -1.46 25.63 1.31
C GLN A 392 -0.54 25.16 2.43
N CYS A 393 -1.06 25.23 3.64
CA CYS A 393 -0.32 24.77 4.79
C CYS A 393 -0.42 23.27 4.90
N LEU A 394 0.75 22.63 4.93
CA LEU A 394 0.80 21.21 5.16
C LEU A 394 0.12 20.86 6.49
N ARG A 395 -0.42 19.66 6.54
CA ARG A 395 -0.89 19.00 7.77
C ARG A 395 -0.04 17.76 7.96
N ASP A 396 -0.42 16.87 8.86
CA ASP A 396 0.26 15.60 9.09
C ASP A 396 0.66 14.87 7.80
N GLN A 397 -0.27 14.57 6.88
CA GLN A 397 0.07 13.81 5.66
C GLN A 397 1.08 14.56 4.79
N GLY A 398 0.91 15.87 4.60
CA GLY A 398 1.87 16.67 3.84
C GLY A 398 3.25 16.69 4.50
N ILE A 399 3.30 16.79 5.83
CA ILE A 399 4.55 16.74 6.59
C ILE A 399 5.19 15.36 6.44
N LEU A 400 4.45 14.26 6.66
CA LEU A 400 4.96 12.90 6.52
C LEU A 400 5.53 12.63 5.12
N ASN A 401 4.87 13.15 4.08
CA ASN A 401 5.37 13.06 2.71
C ASN A 401 6.72 13.76 2.53
N LEU A 402 6.90 14.96 3.08
CA LEU A 402 8.22 15.62 3.07
C LEU A 402 9.24 14.86 3.91
N LEU A 403 8.84 14.28 5.05
CA LEU A 403 9.73 13.44 5.87
C LEU A 403 10.14 12.14 5.17
N SER A 404 9.43 11.71 4.12
CA SER A 404 9.82 10.60 3.25
C SER A 404 10.59 11.04 1.99
N ASP A 405 10.68 12.34 1.71
CA ASP A 405 11.34 12.86 0.51
C ASP A 405 12.85 13.02 0.73
N GLU A 406 13.64 12.19 0.05
CA GLU A 406 15.10 12.20 0.11
C GLU A 406 15.71 13.54 -0.33
N LEU A 407 15.09 14.25 -1.27
CA LEU A 407 15.58 15.57 -1.69
C LEU A 407 15.43 16.60 -0.58
N PHE A 408 14.28 16.58 0.11
CA PHE A 408 14.07 17.42 1.28
C PHE A 408 15.05 17.07 2.40
N LEU A 409 15.14 15.79 2.79
CA LEU A 409 16.05 15.33 3.85
C LEU A 409 17.51 15.67 3.54
N GLY A 410 17.96 15.43 2.30
CA GLY A 410 19.30 15.77 1.84
C GLY A 410 19.57 17.27 1.90
N SER A 411 18.58 18.11 1.60
CA SER A 411 18.71 19.59 1.68
C SER A 411 18.94 20.12 3.09
N ILE A 412 18.58 19.33 4.12
CA ILE A 412 18.79 19.66 5.54
C ILE A 412 19.87 18.79 6.20
N GLY A 413 20.65 18.05 5.40
CA GLY A 413 21.80 17.27 5.88
C GLY A 413 21.45 15.93 6.52
N ILE A 414 20.23 15.41 6.33
CA ILE A 414 19.83 14.08 6.79
C ILE A 414 20.00 13.10 5.62
N GLN A 415 20.86 12.09 5.80
CA GLN A 415 21.20 11.11 4.76
C GLN A 415 20.43 9.78 4.88
N GLN A 416 19.79 9.53 6.02
CA GLN A 416 19.06 8.28 6.28
C GLN A 416 17.56 8.55 6.26
N SER A 417 16.77 7.57 5.81
CA SER A 417 15.32 7.68 5.89
C SER A 417 14.89 7.78 7.34
N VAL A 418 13.97 8.70 7.62
CA VAL A 418 13.34 8.86 8.93
C VAL A 418 11.98 8.19 9.02
N VAL A 419 11.44 7.74 7.88
CA VAL A 419 10.16 7.05 7.73
C VAL A 419 10.42 5.63 7.23
N ARG A 420 9.88 4.64 7.95
CA ARG A 420 9.75 3.27 7.46
C ARG A 420 8.37 3.10 6.82
N PHE A 421 8.26 2.27 5.78
CA PHE A 421 6.93 1.90 5.27
C PHE A 421 6.38 0.69 6.02
N LEU A 422 5.09 0.76 6.38
CA LEU A 422 4.37 -0.38 6.90
C LEU A 422 4.23 -1.47 5.84
N PRO A 423 4.20 -2.74 6.23
CA PRO A 423 3.76 -3.80 5.33
C PRO A 423 2.39 -3.46 4.74
N CYS A 424 2.22 -3.65 3.43
CA CYS A 424 1.01 -3.32 2.67
C CYS A 424 -0.28 -3.92 3.24
N LYS A 425 -0.22 -5.04 3.96
CA LYS A 425 -1.38 -5.60 4.69
C LYS A 425 -2.02 -4.64 5.69
N TRP A 426 -1.26 -3.68 6.21
CA TRP A 426 -1.73 -2.64 7.15
C TRP A 426 -2.27 -1.39 6.45
N SER A 427 -2.33 -1.40 5.12
CA SER A 427 -2.60 -0.22 4.31
C SER A 427 -3.32 -0.61 3.03
N LEU A 428 -4.43 -1.35 3.16
CA LEU A 428 -5.31 -1.62 2.04
C LEU A 428 -6.22 -0.42 1.80
N PHE A 429 -5.96 0.30 0.72
CA PHE A 429 -6.92 1.23 0.15
C PHE A 429 -7.81 0.44 -0.83
N PRO A 430 -9.11 0.25 -0.55
CA PRO A 430 -10.02 -0.41 -1.48
C PRO A 430 -10.20 0.35 -2.81
N SER A 431 -9.47 1.46 -3.00
CA SER A 431 -9.29 2.15 -4.25
C SER A 431 -7.80 2.39 -4.52
N LEU A 432 -7.34 1.86 -5.66
CA LEU A 432 -6.30 2.45 -6.47
C LEU A 432 -6.71 3.90 -6.75
N ASP A 433 -5.79 4.84 -6.64
CA ASP A 433 -6.14 6.21 -6.91
C ASP A 433 -6.61 6.47 -8.31
N TRP A 434 -7.52 7.44 -8.32
CA TRP A 434 -8.37 7.91 -9.39
C TRP A 434 -7.80 7.71 -10.79
N HIS A 435 -8.08 6.54 -11.36
CA HIS A 435 -8.34 6.49 -12.79
C HIS A 435 -9.86 6.68 -12.94
N PRO A 436 -10.36 7.72 -13.64
CA PRO A 436 -11.79 8.06 -13.68
C PRO A 436 -12.69 6.97 -14.30
N ALA A 437 -12.11 5.87 -14.76
CA ALA A 437 -12.81 4.66 -15.17
C ALA A 437 -13.29 3.83 -13.97
N TRP A 438 -12.56 3.86 -12.85
CA TRP A 438 -12.90 3.14 -11.62
C TRP A 438 -14.07 3.76 -10.86
N GLU A 439 -14.37 5.04 -11.11
CA GLU A 439 -15.55 5.72 -10.56
C GLU A 439 -16.79 5.62 -11.43
N LYS A 440 -16.64 5.02 -12.62
CA LYS A 440 -17.69 4.85 -13.61
C LYS A 440 -17.95 3.37 -13.77
N PRO A 441 -18.74 2.74 -12.89
CA PRO A 441 -19.13 1.34 -13.04
C PRO A 441 -19.57 0.99 -14.47
N GLU A 442 -20.17 1.94 -15.19
CA GLU A 442 -20.55 1.81 -16.59
C GLU A 442 -19.42 1.54 -17.60
N VAL A 443 -18.15 1.80 -17.25
CA VAL A 443 -16.99 1.47 -18.10
C VAL A 443 -16.28 0.19 -17.66
N TRP A 444 -16.72 -0.42 -16.56
CA TRP A 444 -16.19 -1.70 -16.12
C TRP A 444 -16.79 -2.82 -16.98
N PRO A 445 -16.10 -3.96 -17.12
CA PRO A 445 -16.74 -5.18 -17.53
C PRO A 445 -18.04 -5.37 -16.71
N PRO A 446 -19.21 -5.55 -17.35
CA PRO A 446 -20.50 -5.64 -16.66
C PRO A 446 -20.55 -6.66 -15.53
N ASP A 447 -19.70 -7.69 -15.60
CA ASP A 447 -19.59 -8.75 -14.61
C ASP A 447 -18.85 -8.30 -13.31
N MET A 448 -17.95 -7.32 -13.38
CA MET A 448 -17.30 -6.75 -12.18
C MET A 448 -18.32 -5.94 -11.35
N VAL A 449 -19.12 -5.11 -12.03
CA VAL A 449 -20.19 -4.32 -11.40
C VAL A 449 -21.29 -5.21 -10.81
N ARG A 450 -21.71 -6.23 -11.59
CA ARG A 450 -22.82 -7.12 -11.20
C ARG A 450 -22.51 -7.92 -9.95
N ASN A 451 -21.24 -8.29 -9.75
CA ASN A 451 -20.85 -9.15 -8.65
C ASN A 451 -20.36 -8.39 -7.41
N ARG A 452 -20.13 -7.07 -7.48
CA ARG A 452 -19.65 -6.24 -6.35
C ARG A 452 -18.42 -6.84 -5.63
N ARG A 453 -17.53 -7.47 -6.39
CA ARG A 453 -16.33 -8.15 -5.85
C ARG A 453 -15.14 -7.24 -6.03
N TYR A 454 -14.62 -6.72 -4.93
CA TYR A 454 -13.31 -6.05 -4.92
C TYR A 454 -12.24 -7.12 -4.71
N PRO A 455 -11.17 -7.16 -5.54
CA PRO A 455 -10.02 -8.03 -5.30
C PRO A 455 -9.55 -7.90 -3.86
N GLY A 456 -9.64 -9.01 -3.13
CA GLY A 456 -9.21 -9.11 -1.75
C GLY A 456 -10.27 -8.94 -0.66
N ILE A 457 -11.54 -8.63 -0.92
CA ILE A 457 -12.59 -8.71 0.12
C ILE A 457 -13.28 -10.08 0.05
N VAL A 458 -12.92 -11.01 0.95
CA VAL A 458 -13.37 -12.42 0.93
C VAL A 458 -14.66 -12.67 1.73
N SER A 459 -14.98 -11.81 2.69
CA SER A 459 -16.28 -11.82 3.39
C SER A 459 -16.47 -10.50 4.12
N GLY A 460 -17.61 -10.31 4.81
CA GLY A 460 -17.84 -9.12 5.63
C GLY A 460 -16.86 -8.94 6.79
N ASP A 461 -16.10 -9.99 7.11
CA ASP A 461 -15.14 -10.06 8.21
C ASP A 461 -13.72 -10.45 7.78
N ARG A 462 -13.48 -10.73 6.49
CA ARG A 462 -12.19 -11.18 5.97
C ARG A 462 -11.80 -10.46 4.69
N VAL A 463 -10.57 -9.98 4.67
CA VAL A 463 -9.89 -9.49 3.48
C VAL A 463 -8.65 -10.34 3.23
N GLU A 464 -8.50 -10.87 2.02
CA GLU A 464 -7.25 -11.41 1.51
C GLU A 464 -6.52 -10.31 0.72
N HIS A 465 -5.62 -9.61 1.39
CA HIS A 465 -4.81 -8.60 0.74
C HIS A 465 -3.60 -9.24 0.07
N TYR A 466 -3.50 -9.08 -1.25
CA TYR A 466 -2.28 -9.34 -1.98
C TYR A 466 -1.44 -8.06 -2.01
N CYS A 467 -0.28 -8.13 -1.35
CA CYS A 467 0.76 -7.11 -1.42
C CYS A 467 1.40 -7.13 -2.82
N PRO A 468 1.26 -6.06 -3.63
CA PRO A 468 1.84 -6.04 -4.97
C PRO A 468 3.36 -6.19 -4.88
N ASP A 469 3.93 -7.10 -5.67
CA ASP A 469 5.37 -7.21 -5.80
C ASP A 469 5.91 -6.12 -6.74
N VAL A 470 7.24 -6.09 -6.89
CA VAL A 470 7.92 -5.12 -7.78
C VAL A 470 7.34 -5.19 -9.20
N ALA A 471 7.03 -6.37 -9.73
CA ALA A 471 6.47 -6.53 -11.06
C ALA A 471 5.04 -6.02 -11.18
N ASP A 472 4.22 -6.24 -10.15
CA ASP A 472 2.85 -5.74 -10.10
C ASP A 472 2.84 -4.20 -10.00
N LEU A 473 3.71 -3.64 -9.14
CA LEU A 473 3.94 -2.20 -9.07
C LEU A 473 4.44 -1.66 -10.42
N LEU A 474 5.43 -2.29 -11.05
CA LEU A 474 5.98 -1.84 -12.33
C LEU A 474 4.98 -1.86 -13.47
N SER A 475 4.08 -2.85 -13.47
CA SER A 475 2.97 -2.85 -14.40
C SER A 475 2.17 -1.56 -14.16
N ALA A 476 1.67 -1.30 -12.94
CA ALA A 476 0.96 -0.07 -12.58
C ALA A 476 1.74 1.25 -12.88
N PHE A 477 3.06 1.27 -12.69
CA PHE A 477 3.93 2.44 -12.92
C PHE A 477 4.30 2.67 -14.38
N ALA A 478 4.18 1.68 -15.27
CA ALA A 478 4.38 1.88 -16.70
C ALA A 478 3.36 2.90 -17.30
N PHE A 479 2.33 3.28 -16.53
CA PHE A 479 1.14 3.99 -16.98
C PHE A 479 1.10 5.49 -16.62
N VAL A 480 2.05 6.00 -15.83
CA VAL A 480 2.05 7.42 -15.42
C VAL A 480 3.06 8.23 -16.23
N PRO A 481 2.66 9.36 -16.86
CA PRO A 481 3.61 10.29 -17.46
C PRO A 481 4.43 11.00 -16.38
N LEU A 482 5.52 10.36 -15.94
CA LEU A 482 6.47 10.95 -14.99
C LEU A 482 7.56 11.73 -15.74
N SER A 483 7.96 12.87 -15.18
CA SER A 483 9.17 13.61 -15.59
C SER A 483 10.42 12.94 -15.00
N GLY A 484 11.40 12.58 -15.84
CA GLY A 484 12.66 11.90 -15.45
C GLY A 484 12.77 10.43 -15.90
N SER A 485 13.91 9.77 -15.67
CA SER A 485 14.14 8.37 -16.08
C SER A 485 13.21 7.42 -15.33
N ARG A 486 12.24 6.84 -16.05
CA ARG A 486 11.28 5.87 -15.51
C ARG A 486 11.98 4.64 -14.95
N GLN A 487 12.98 4.10 -15.65
CA GLN A 487 13.72 2.90 -15.26
C GLN A 487 14.63 3.07 -14.03
N ALA A 488 15.11 4.29 -13.72
CA ALA A 488 15.98 4.51 -12.56
C ALA A 488 15.23 4.36 -11.23
N ARG A 489 14.05 4.98 -11.10
CA ARG A 489 13.21 4.86 -9.90
C ARG A 489 12.64 3.46 -9.70
N VAL A 490 12.39 2.77 -10.80
CA VAL A 490 12.01 1.35 -10.83
C VAL A 490 13.03 0.44 -10.12
N ARG A 491 14.32 0.77 -10.20
CA ARG A 491 15.38 0.01 -9.53
C ARG A 491 15.45 0.28 -8.03
N GLU A 492 15.19 1.50 -7.60
CA GLU A 492 15.09 1.85 -6.17
C GLU A 492 13.94 1.08 -5.50
N TYR A 493 12.77 1.02 -6.14
CA TYR A 493 11.65 0.21 -5.63
C TYR A 493 11.93 -1.31 -5.67
N ALA A 494 12.68 -1.79 -6.68
CA ALA A 494 13.10 -3.19 -6.74
C ALA A 494 14.03 -3.59 -5.58
N ILE A 495 14.86 -2.67 -5.10
CA ILE A 495 15.72 -2.85 -3.93
C ILE A 495 14.90 -2.87 -2.63
N LEU A 496 13.81 -2.10 -2.56
CA LEU A 496 12.91 -2.06 -1.39
C LEU A 496 11.99 -3.29 -1.31
N GLY A 497 11.54 -3.84 -2.44
CA GLY A 497 10.68 -5.03 -2.51
C GLY A 497 11.41 -6.37 -2.55
N SER A 498 12.75 -6.39 -2.53
CA SER A 498 13.58 -7.61 -2.58
C SER A 498 14.15 -8.03 -1.22
N GLN A 499 13.73 -7.37 -0.13
CA GLN A 499 13.94 -7.92 1.21
C GLN A 499 13.06 -9.17 1.34
N PRO A 500 13.64 -10.38 1.44
CA PRO A 500 12.87 -11.57 1.73
C PRO A 500 12.29 -11.45 3.14
N GLU A 501 11.07 -11.97 3.35
CA GLU A 501 10.72 -12.51 4.68
C GLU A 501 11.65 -13.69 5.02
#